data_AF-A0A0J0V7P2-F1
#
_entry.id   AF-A0A0J0V7P2-F1
#
_cell.length_a   1.000
_cell.length_b   1.000
_cell.length_c   1.000
_cell.angle_alpha   90.00
_cell.angle_beta   90.00
_cell.angle_gamma   90.00
#
_symmetry.space_group_name_H-M   'P 1'
#
loop_
_entity.id
_entity.type
_entity.pdbx_description
1 polymer ?
#
loop_
_entity_poly.entity_id
_entity_poly.type
_entity_poly.pdbx_seq_one_letter_code
_entity_poly.pdbx_strand_id
1 'polypeptide(L)'
;MRRVEKVIIVEGRSDKQKVAAVLKEPVIILCTNGTISDARLEEWADELEGYDVYLLADADEAGEKLRRQFRRMLPEAEHLYIDRAYREVAAAPIWHLAQVLLRADFDVRIELLMKGRGE
;
A
#
# COMPACT_ATOMS: atom_id res chain seq x y z
N MET A 1 -8.20 24.19 4.90
CA MET A 1 -7.13 23.42 4.24
C MET A 1 -7.80 22.26 3.54
N ARG A 2 -7.67 22.11 2.22
CA ARG A 2 -8.15 20.88 1.56
C ARG A 2 -7.21 19.77 2.04
N ARG A 3 -7.74 18.72 2.66
CA ARG A 3 -6.95 17.49 2.86
C ARG A 3 -6.57 17.02 1.46
N VAL A 4 -5.29 16.85 1.19
CA VAL A 4 -4.88 16.00 0.08
C VAL A 4 -5.38 14.60 0.44
N GLU A 5 -6.11 13.98 -0.48
CA GLU A 5 -6.66 12.65 -0.24
C GLU A 5 -5.56 11.63 -0.54
N LYS A 6 -5.28 10.75 0.43
CA LYS A 6 -4.25 9.72 0.28
C LYS A 6 -4.85 8.48 -0.37
N VAL A 7 -4.09 7.83 -1.25
CA VAL A 7 -4.46 6.57 -1.90
C VAL A 7 -3.38 5.52 -1.66
N ILE A 8 -3.76 4.35 -1.17
CA ILE A 8 -2.89 3.16 -1.13
C ILE A 8 -3.37 2.15 -2.17
N ILE A 9 -2.46 1.75 -3.05
CA ILE A 9 -2.66 0.70 -4.04
C ILE A 9 -1.99 -0.57 -3.53
N VAL A 10 -2.75 -1.66 -3.49
CA VAL A 10 -2.29 -3.01 -3.09
C VAL A 10 -2.58 -4.06 -4.16
N GLU A 11 -1.96 -5.22 -4.06
CA GLU A 11 -2.14 -6.32 -5.02
C GLU A 11 -3.43 -7.11 -4.79
N GLY A 12 -3.68 -7.49 -3.54
CA GLY A 12 -4.74 -8.40 -3.15
C GLY A 12 -5.83 -7.78 -2.28
N ARG A 13 -6.99 -8.45 -2.28
CA ARG A 13 -8.13 -8.05 -1.43
C ARG A 13 -7.84 -8.23 0.06
N SER A 14 -7.08 -9.25 0.43
CA SER A 14 -6.65 -9.49 1.80
C SER A 14 -5.75 -8.36 2.30
N ASP A 15 -4.85 -7.87 1.44
CA ASP A 15 -3.98 -6.73 1.76
C ASP A 15 -4.81 -5.48 1.99
N LYS A 16 -5.79 -5.22 1.13
CA LYS A 16 -6.73 -4.10 1.27
C LYS A 16 -7.44 -4.14 2.62
N GLN A 17 -7.98 -5.30 3.00
CA GLN A 17 -8.67 -5.47 4.29
C GLN A 17 -7.72 -5.23 5.47
N LYS A 18 -6.50 -5.75 5.38
CA LYS A 18 -5.49 -5.63 6.44
C LYS A 18 -4.99 -4.20 6.61
N VAL A 19 -4.69 -3.50 5.51
CA VAL A 19 -4.33 -2.07 5.51
C VAL A 19 -5.48 -1.24 6.09
N ALA A 20 -6.72 -1.48 5.66
CA ALA A 20 -7.88 -0.77 6.19
C ALA A 20 -8.06 -0.95 7.70
N ALA A 21 -7.75 -2.13 8.24
CA ALA A 21 -7.84 -2.40 9.67
C ALA A 21 -6.80 -1.62 10.50
N VAL A 22 -5.67 -1.25 9.89
CA VAL A 22 -4.56 -0.55 10.57
C VAL A 22 -4.75 0.98 10.59
N LEU A 23 -5.32 1.53 9.53
CA LEU A 23 -5.48 2.97 9.35
C LEU A 23 -6.48 3.59 10.34
N LYS A 24 -6.21 4.84 10.72
CA LYS A 24 -7.03 5.69 11.60
C LYS A 24 -7.47 7.01 10.93
N GLU A 25 -7.08 7.23 9.68
CA GLU A 25 -7.54 8.32 8.82
C GLU A 25 -8.28 7.77 7.58
N PRO A 26 -9.12 8.57 6.89
CA PRO A 26 -9.71 8.17 5.63
C PRO A 26 -8.63 8.08 4.53
N VAL A 27 -8.51 6.90 3.91
CA VAL A 27 -7.60 6.62 2.80
C VAL A 27 -8.36 5.82 1.74
N ILE A 28 -8.18 6.15 0.47
CA ILE A 28 -8.70 5.35 -0.63
C ILE A 28 -7.79 4.14 -0.80
N ILE A 29 -8.34 2.93 -0.75
CA ILE A 29 -7.55 1.70 -0.95
C ILE A 29 -8.00 1.02 -2.23
N LEU A 30 -7.15 1.04 -3.24
CA LEU A 30 -7.35 0.38 -4.53
C LEU A 30 -6.63 -0.96 -4.55
N CYS A 31 -7.20 -1.92 -5.28
CA CYS A 31 -6.66 -3.26 -5.41
C CYS A 31 -6.50 -3.56 -6.89
N THR A 32 -5.29 -3.93 -7.33
CA THR A 32 -5.05 -4.36 -8.72
C THR A 32 -5.70 -5.71 -9.01
N ASN A 33 -5.89 -6.55 -7.97
CA ASN A 33 -6.33 -7.95 -8.07
C ASN A 33 -5.30 -8.81 -8.83
N GLY A 34 -4.02 -8.66 -8.49
CA GLY A 34 -2.88 -9.28 -9.14
C GLY A 34 -2.17 -8.30 -10.09
N THR A 35 -2.01 -8.68 -11.36
CA THR A 35 -1.43 -7.78 -12.37
C THR A 35 -2.45 -6.75 -12.86
N ILE A 36 -1.98 -5.57 -13.27
CA ILE A 36 -2.77 -4.51 -13.90
C ILE A 36 -2.32 -4.32 -15.34
N SER A 37 -3.23 -4.01 -16.27
CA SER A 37 -2.85 -3.66 -17.64
C SER A 37 -2.27 -2.25 -17.69
N ASP A 38 -1.40 -1.99 -18.68
CA ASP A 38 -0.85 -0.64 -18.91
C ASP A 38 -1.99 0.39 -19.09
N ALA A 39 -3.01 0.08 -19.90
CA ALA A 39 -4.16 0.97 -20.11
C ALA A 39 -4.93 1.30 -18.81
N ARG A 40 -5.12 0.32 -17.92
CA ARG A 40 -5.83 0.57 -16.65
C ARG A 40 -4.98 1.39 -15.68
N LEU A 41 -3.65 1.24 -15.74
CA LEU A 41 -2.74 2.05 -14.93
C LEU A 41 -2.66 3.49 -15.45
N GLU A 42 -2.76 3.70 -16.76
CA GLU A 42 -2.89 5.03 -17.37
C GLU A 42 -4.19 5.72 -16.96
N GLU A 43 -5.33 5.00 -16.98
CA GLU A 43 -6.60 5.50 -16.45
C GLU A 43 -6.47 5.91 -14.96
N TRP A 44 -5.75 5.14 -14.16
CA TRP A 44 -5.49 5.48 -12.76
C TRP A 44 -4.60 6.71 -12.60
N ALA A 45 -3.63 6.93 -13.49
CA ALA A 45 -2.81 8.13 -13.45
C ALA A 45 -3.66 9.39 -13.60
N ASP A 46 -4.60 9.37 -14.55
CA ASP A 46 -5.53 10.48 -14.76
C ASP A 46 -6.52 10.62 -13.59
N GLU A 47 -7.10 9.51 -13.11
CA GLU A 47 -8.08 9.52 -12.00
C GLU A 47 -7.48 9.96 -10.66
N LEU A 48 -6.20 9.68 -10.43
CA LEU A 48 -5.49 9.95 -9.18
C LEU A 48 -4.66 11.24 -9.23
N GLU A 49 -4.82 12.06 -10.26
CA GLU A 49 -4.16 13.36 -10.32
C GLU A 49 -4.53 14.22 -9.09
N GLY A 50 -3.50 14.70 -8.38
CA GLY A 50 -3.65 15.52 -7.18
C GLY A 50 -3.90 14.76 -5.88
N TYR A 51 -3.85 13.42 -5.91
CA TYR A 51 -3.81 12.57 -4.71
C TYR A 51 -2.36 12.26 -4.30
N ASP A 52 -2.14 11.98 -3.02
CA ASP A 52 -0.89 11.39 -2.55
C ASP A 52 -0.99 9.87 -2.73
N VAL A 53 -0.33 9.34 -3.76
CA VAL A 53 -0.46 7.93 -4.17
C VAL A 53 0.69 7.09 -3.64
N TYR A 54 0.37 5.93 -3.09
CA TYR A 54 1.32 4.98 -2.52
C TYR A 54 1.10 3.57 -3.10
N LEU A 55 2.17 2.86 -3.45
CA LEU A 55 2.14 1.46 -3.84
C LEU A 55 2.72 0.59 -2.72
N LEU A 56 1.89 -0.28 -2.15
CA LEU A 56 2.29 -1.32 -1.19
C LEU A 56 2.10 -2.70 -1.82
N ALA A 57 3.10 -3.12 -2.58
CA ALA A 57 3.17 -4.41 -3.27
C ALA A 57 3.93 -5.47 -2.44
N ASP A 58 3.71 -6.74 -2.77
CA ASP A 58 4.41 -7.87 -2.15
C ASP A 58 5.90 -7.83 -2.46
N ALA A 59 6.70 -8.46 -1.60
CA ALA A 59 8.15 -8.60 -1.74
C ALA A 59 8.50 -9.90 -2.49
N ASP A 60 7.83 -10.14 -3.61
CA ASP A 60 8.05 -11.29 -4.49
C ASP A 60 8.22 -10.87 -5.97
N GLU A 61 8.30 -11.85 -6.87
CA GLU A 61 8.51 -11.55 -8.29
C GLU A 61 7.34 -10.79 -8.94
N ALA A 62 6.10 -11.07 -8.52
CA ALA A 62 4.91 -10.41 -9.04
C ALA A 62 4.86 -8.96 -8.56
N GLY A 63 5.08 -8.72 -7.27
CA GLY A 63 5.15 -7.38 -6.72
C GLY A 63 6.28 -6.55 -7.32
N GLU A 64 7.46 -7.15 -7.56
CA GLU A 64 8.55 -6.42 -8.25
C GLU A 64 8.26 -6.12 -9.72
N LYS A 65 7.50 -6.98 -10.43
CA LYS A 65 6.99 -6.68 -11.78
C LYS A 65 6.03 -5.49 -11.73
N LEU A 66 5.11 -5.49 -10.77
CA LEU A 66 4.16 -4.39 -10.57
C LEU A 66 4.90 -3.08 -10.26
N ARG A 67 5.89 -3.11 -9.35
CA ARG A 67 6.72 -1.94 -9.04
C ARG A 67 7.43 -1.38 -10.28
N ARG A 68 7.97 -2.23 -11.16
CA ARG A 68 8.59 -1.77 -12.41
C ARG A 68 7.58 -1.10 -13.35
N GLN A 69 6.36 -1.63 -13.44
CA GLN A 69 5.30 -1.06 -14.25
C GLN A 69 4.89 0.33 -13.73
N PHE A 70 4.70 0.47 -12.41
CA PHE A 70 4.38 1.74 -11.75
C PHE A 70 5.47 2.79 -11.95
N ARG A 71 6.75 2.47 -11.76
CA ARG A 71 7.84 3.43 -12.04
C ARG A 71 7.84 3.98 -13.47
N ARG A 72 7.33 3.22 -14.42
CA ARG A 72 7.28 3.62 -15.83
C ARG A 72 6.05 4.47 -16.16
N MET A 73 4.92 4.17 -15.53
CA MET A 73 3.60 4.69 -15.95
C MET A 73 2.94 5.62 -14.93
N LEU A 74 3.27 5.47 -13.66
CA LEU A 74 2.77 6.26 -12.53
C LEU A 74 3.94 6.60 -11.58
N PRO A 75 4.98 7.33 -12.07
CA PRO A 75 6.20 7.62 -11.32
C PRO A 75 5.99 8.44 -10.04
N GLU A 76 4.86 9.13 -9.91
CA GLU A 76 4.42 9.88 -8.74
C GLU A 76 4.02 8.99 -7.57
N ALA A 77 3.72 7.70 -7.81
CA ALA A 77 3.35 6.79 -6.74
C ALA A 77 4.57 6.46 -5.85
N GLU A 78 4.48 6.75 -4.57
CA GLU A 78 5.51 6.42 -3.59
C GLU A 78 5.50 4.91 -3.28
N HIS A 79 6.65 4.26 -3.39
CA HIS A 79 6.75 2.83 -3.16
C HIS A 79 7.01 2.53 -1.68
N LEU A 80 6.04 1.91 -1.01
CA LEU A 80 6.16 1.40 0.34
C LEU A 80 6.60 -0.06 0.34
N TYR A 81 7.29 -0.47 1.40
CA TYR A 81 7.91 -1.79 1.51
C TYR A 81 7.67 -2.41 2.89
N ILE A 82 7.20 -3.65 2.91
CA ILE A 82 7.28 -4.51 4.09
C ILE A 82 8.68 -5.14 4.22
N ASP A 83 8.98 -5.75 5.37
CA ASP A 83 10.18 -6.58 5.48
C ASP A 83 10.02 -7.77 4.54
N ARG A 84 10.98 -7.92 3.63
CA ARG A 84 11.04 -9.02 2.66
C ARG A 84 11.01 -10.41 3.31
N ALA A 85 11.37 -10.53 4.58
CA ALA A 85 11.27 -11.79 5.33
C ALA A 85 9.82 -12.30 5.41
N TYR A 86 8.83 -11.41 5.36
CA TYR A 86 7.42 -11.79 5.37
C TYR A 86 6.87 -12.13 3.99
N ARG A 87 7.57 -11.76 2.92
CA ARG A 87 7.23 -11.97 1.51
C ARG A 87 5.94 -11.29 1.04
N GLU A 88 4.82 -11.48 1.72
CA GLU A 88 3.50 -10.98 1.36
C GLU A 88 2.96 -9.99 2.41
N VAL A 89 2.23 -8.95 1.97
CA VAL A 89 1.57 -7.98 2.84
C VAL A 89 0.54 -8.69 3.73
N ALA A 90 -0.22 -9.64 3.17
CA ALA A 90 -1.13 -10.51 3.89
C ALA A 90 -0.45 -11.33 5.01
N ALA A 91 0.83 -11.66 4.88
CA ALA A 91 1.59 -12.44 5.87
C ALA A 91 2.33 -11.58 6.92
N ALA A 92 2.66 -10.33 6.60
CA ALA A 92 3.40 -9.45 7.52
C ALA A 92 2.66 -9.19 8.84
N PRO A 93 3.28 -9.26 10.02
CA PRO A 93 2.61 -8.94 11.28
C PRO A 93 1.93 -7.56 11.26
N ILE A 94 0.79 -7.45 11.94
CA ILE A 94 0.00 -6.21 11.95
C ILE A 94 0.82 -5.03 12.49
N TRP A 95 1.65 -5.25 13.52
CA TRP A 95 2.52 -4.21 14.06
C TRP A 95 3.57 -3.74 13.08
N HIS A 96 4.07 -4.64 12.23
CA HIS A 96 5.04 -4.30 11.19
C HIS A 96 4.38 -3.43 10.13
N LEU A 97 3.19 -3.82 9.66
CA LEU A 97 2.42 -3.02 8.71
C LEU A 97 2.08 -1.63 9.29
N ALA A 98 1.69 -1.55 10.56
CA ALA A 98 1.44 -0.29 11.24
C ALA A 98 2.67 0.61 11.30
N GLN A 99 3.87 0.05 11.54
CA GLN A 99 5.12 0.82 11.50
C GLN A 99 5.47 1.32 10.09
N VAL A 100 5.26 0.50 9.05
CA VAL A 100 5.50 0.91 7.66
C VAL A 100 4.60 2.10 7.30
N LEU A 101 3.30 2.00 7.59
CA LEU A 101 2.35 3.07 7.30
C LEU A 101 2.63 4.33 8.14
N LEU A 102 2.94 4.18 9.43
CA LEU A 102 3.30 5.31 10.29
C LEU A 102 4.55 6.06 9.79
N ARG A 103 5.56 5.34 9.28
CA ARG A 103 6.77 5.97 8.71
C ARG A 103 6.50 6.73 7.41
N ALA A 104 5.44 6.35 6.70
CA ALA A 104 4.94 7.04 5.51
C ALA A 104 3.89 8.13 5.86
N ASP A 105 3.91 8.61 7.11
CA ASP A 105 3.06 9.71 7.60
C ASP A 105 1.55 9.40 7.60
N PHE A 106 1.17 8.11 7.70
CA PHE A 106 -0.23 7.73 7.91
C PHE A 106 -0.60 7.69 9.40
N ASP A 107 -1.79 8.18 9.73
CA ASP A 107 -2.41 7.95 11.03
C ASP A 107 -2.82 6.48 11.16
N VAL A 108 -2.24 5.78 12.14
CA VAL A 108 -2.52 4.37 12.43
C VAL A 108 -3.13 4.19 13.82
N ARG A 109 -3.77 3.04 14.03
CA ARG A 109 -4.24 2.59 15.35
C ARG A 109 -3.05 2.26 16.25
N ILE A 110 -2.82 3.06 17.29
CA ILE A 110 -1.64 2.98 18.18
C ILE A 110 -1.55 1.62 18.88
N GLU A 111 -2.70 1.03 19.22
CA GLU A 111 -2.79 -0.29 19.85
C GLU A 111 -2.17 -1.41 19.00
N LEU A 112 -2.07 -1.21 17.68
CA LEU A 112 -1.50 -2.17 16.75
C LEU A 112 0.03 -2.06 16.64
N LEU A 113 0.66 -1.03 17.20
CA LEU A 113 2.13 -0.87 17.16
C LEU A 113 2.87 -1.82 18.12
N MET A 114 2.15 -2.43 19.06
CA MET A 114 2.73 -3.36 20.03
C MET A 114 2.92 -4.74 19.42
N LYS A 115 4.16 -5.26 19.46
CA LYS A 115 4.47 -6.64 19.08
C LYS A 115 3.74 -7.60 20.02
N GLY A 116 2.97 -8.54 19.47
CA GLY A 116 2.28 -9.55 20.26
C GLY A 116 3.27 -10.46 21.00
N ARG A 117 2.88 -11.00 22.16
CA ARG A 117 3.70 -12.03 22.82
C ARG A 117 3.71 -13.29 21.93
N GLY A 118 4.85 -13.61 21.34
CA GLY A 118 5.02 -14.80 20.49
C GLY A 118 5.27 -14.52 19.01
N GLU A 119 5.29 -13.24 18.59
CA GLU A 119 5.81 -12.80 17.29
C GLU A 119 7.28 -12.38 17.37
#